data_AF-A0A5C7WI02-F1
#
_entry.id   AF-A0A5C7WI02-F1
#
_cell.length_a   1.000
_cell.length_b   1.000
_cell.length_c   1.000
_cell.angle_alpha   90.00
_cell.angle_beta   90.00
_cell.angle_gamma   90.00
#
_symmetry.space_group_name_H-M   'P 1'
#
loop_
_entity.id
_entity.type
_entity.pdbx_description
1 polymer ?
#
loop_
_entity_poly.entity_id
_entity_poly.type
_entity_poly.pdbx_seq_one_letter_code
_entity_poly.pdbx_strand_id
1 'polypeptide(L)'
;MNLKSGDFGPFLAWYHRVNGRTLRVITLFREPVERSVSSFFQWHGEGVIRQGLVGGIADTIIATLPTEDLLEVFIRELRSDPPEGHARVGRLESLDQICAELDVGIGDLHYEPFRGYGVTDLDHCTLYLARFDTLAGSGVEKVLTEITGTTITRYDANISAQKWYAEAYQDFRAALRMPRDVLLGIYAARRPIIDVMYPGEYDAMTAAALDRYC
;
A
#
# COMPACT_ATOMS: atom_id res chain seq x y z
N MET A 1 -11.04 5.04 -12.76
CA MET A 1 -10.90 6.48 -13.04
C MET A 1 -9.44 6.84 -12.74
N ASN A 2 -8.70 7.40 -13.69
CA ASN A 2 -7.33 7.86 -13.45
C ASN A 2 -7.38 9.35 -13.14
N LEU A 3 -7.48 9.69 -11.85
CA LEU A 3 -7.35 11.08 -11.39
C LEU A 3 -5.87 11.43 -11.29
N LYS A 4 -5.50 12.66 -11.64
CA LYS A 4 -4.17 13.18 -11.34
C LYS A 4 -4.14 13.71 -9.90
N SER A 5 -2.95 13.84 -9.35
CA SER A 5 -2.76 14.49 -8.04
C SER A 5 -3.40 15.88 -8.07
N GLY A 6 -4.22 16.19 -7.07
CA GLY A 6 -4.96 17.45 -6.95
C GLY A 6 -6.35 17.44 -7.57
N ASP A 7 -6.73 16.39 -8.31
CA ASP A 7 -8.07 16.28 -8.90
C ASP A 7 -9.05 15.49 -8.00
N PHE A 8 -8.59 14.82 -6.95
CA PHE A 8 -9.43 13.96 -6.12
C PHE A 8 -10.41 14.76 -5.28
N GLY A 9 -9.95 15.76 -4.52
CA GLY A 9 -10.83 16.66 -3.76
C GLY A 9 -11.90 17.34 -4.63
N PRO A 10 -11.51 18.02 -5.73
CA PRO A 10 -12.46 18.61 -6.68
C PRO A 10 -13.47 17.62 -7.27
N PHE A 11 -13.03 16.39 -7.56
CA PHE A 11 -13.91 15.35 -8.06
C PHE A 11 -14.98 14.95 -7.04
N LEU A 12 -14.61 14.77 -5.77
CA LEU A 12 -15.59 14.44 -4.71
C LEU A 12 -16.61 15.56 -4.51
N ALA A 13 -16.15 16.82 -4.51
CA ALA A 13 -17.03 17.99 -4.41
C ALA A 13 -18.00 18.09 -5.61
N TRP A 14 -17.51 17.82 -6.83
CA TRP A 14 -18.35 17.72 -8.02
C TRP A 14 -19.37 16.58 -7.90
N TYR A 15 -18.93 15.40 -7.49
CA TYR A 15 -19.80 14.23 -7.37
C TYR A 15 -20.94 14.50 -6.38
N HIS A 16 -20.62 15.02 -5.19
CA HIS A 16 -21.60 15.35 -4.17
C HIS A 16 -22.65 16.33 -4.69
N ARG A 17 -22.21 17.38 -5.39
CA ARG A 17 -23.09 18.39 -5.99
C ARG A 17 -24.04 17.84 -7.05
N VAL A 18 -23.55 16.93 -7.91
CA VAL A 18 -24.35 16.36 -9.01
C VAL A 18 -25.30 15.28 -8.53
N ASN A 19 -24.89 14.46 -7.56
CA ASN A 19 -25.63 13.27 -7.15
C ASN A 19 -26.41 13.45 -5.85
N GLY A 20 -26.20 14.53 -5.10
CA GLY A 20 -26.84 14.76 -3.79
C GLY A 20 -26.45 13.73 -2.72
N ARG A 21 -25.32 13.03 -2.91
CA ARG A 21 -24.82 12.00 -1.98
C ARG A 21 -23.29 11.98 -1.99
N THR A 22 -22.70 11.61 -0.86
CA THR A 22 -21.25 11.45 -0.72
C THR A 22 -20.77 10.15 -1.36
N LEU A 23 -19.53 10.14 -1.87
CA LEU A 23 -18.87 8.91 -2.29
C LEU A 23 -18.29 8.18 -1.08
N ARG A 24 -18.36 6.85 -1.11
CA ARG A 24 -17.62 6.00 -0.17
C ARG A 24 -16.26 5.70 -0.76
N VAL A 25 -15.20 6.12 -0.07
CA VAL A 25 -13.80 5.91 -0.47
C VAL A 25 -13.23 4.85 0.45
N ILE A 26 -12.61 3.81 -0.11
CA ILE A 26 -11.96 2.75 0.67
C ILE A 26 -10.47 2.84 0.44
N THR A 27 -9.69 2.88 1.53
CA THR A 27 -8.22 2.84 1.46
C THR A 27 -7.67 1.77 2.40
N LEU A 28 -6.57 1.15 1.97
CA LEU A 28 -5.99 -0.01 2.62
C LEU A 28 -4.58 0.28 3.09
N PHE A 29 -4.28 -0.07 4.33
CA PHE A 29 -2.91 -0.02 4.85
C PHE A 29 -2.37 -1.43 5.04
N ARG A 30 -1.15 -1.68 4.57
CA ARG A 30 -0.45 -2.96 4.68
C ARG A 30 0.81 -2.76 5.52
N GLU A 31 1.26 -3.83 6.19
CA GLU A 31 2.54 -3.82 6.89
C GLU A 31 3.64 -3.18 6.01
N PRO A 32 4.39 -2.18 6.53
CA PRO A 32 5.31 -1.35 5.74
C PRO A 32 6.34 -2.10 4.88
N VAL A 33 6.98 -3.14 5.41
CA VAL A 33 8.01 -3.91 4.68
C VAL A 33 7.35 -4.70 3.56
N GLU A 34 6.30 -5.45 3.88
CA GLU A 34 5.52 -6.25 2.94
C GLU A 34 4.93 -5.41 1.80
N ARG A 35 4.48 -4.19 2.11
CA ARG A 35 4.04 -3.23 1.08
C ARG A 35 5.20 -2.81 0.19
N SER A 36 6.36 -2.51 0.77
CA SER A 36 7.55 -2.09 0.02
C SER A 36 8.04 -3.18 -0.92
N VAL A 37 8.11 -4.44 -0.45
CA VAL A 37 8.45 -5.61 -1.28
C VAL A 37 7.42 -5.79 -2.40
N SER A 38 6.13 -5.71 -2.09
CA SER A 38 5.07 -5.81 -3.11
C SER A 38 5.19 -4.71 -4.17
N SER A 39 5.49 -3.48 -3.76
CA SER A 39 5.69 -2.34 -4.65
C SER A 39 6.90 -2.53 -5.56
N PHE A 40 8.01 -3.04 -5.01
CA PHE A 40 9.25 -3.30 -5.74
C PHE A 40 9.03 -4.26 -6.90
N PHE A 41 8.44 -5.43 -6.62
CA PHE A 41 8.15 -6.44 -7.65
C PHE A 41 7.07 -6.00 -8.64
N GLN A 42 6.07 -5.23 -8.19
CA GLN A 42 5.06 -4.70 -9.10
C GLN A 42 5.67 -3.68 -10.08
N TRP A 43 6.55 -2.81 -9.60
CA TRP A 43 7.22 -1.82 -10.44
C TRP A 43 8.21 -2.50 -11.39
N HIS A 44 9.19 -3.22 -10.86
CA HIS A 44 10.28 -3.83 -11.63
C HIS A 44 9.87 -5.07 -12.43
N GLY A 45 8.68 -5.60 -12.19
CA GLY A 45 8.05 -6.61 -13.04
C GLY A 45 7.16 -5.98 -14.12
N GLU A 46 5.87 -5.84 -13.83
CA GLU A 46 4.88 -5.37 -14.81
C GLU A 46 4.89 -3.84 -15.03
N GLY A 47 5.34 -3.06 -14.04
CA GLY A 47 5.36 -1.60 -14.11
C GLY A 47 6.25 -1.08 -15.23
N VAL A 48 7.51 -1.50 -15.25
CA VAL A 48 8.50 -1.12 -16.26
C VAL A 48 8.09 -1.55 -17.67
N ILE A 49 7.44 -2.71 -17.82
CA ILE A 49 6.91 -3.19 -19.11
C ILE A 49 5.76 -2.29 -19.57
N ARG A 50 4.79 -2.00 -18.69
CA ARG A 50 3.63 -1.14 -19.03
C ARG A 50 4.04 0.29 -19.39
N GLN A 51 5.13 0.78 -18.82
CA GLN A 51 5.70 2.09 -19.13
C GLN A 51 6.59 2.07 -20.39
N GLY A 52 6.79 0.91 -21.02
CA GLY A 52 7.64 0.78 -22.21
C GLY A 52 9.13 1.02 -21.95
N LEU A 53 9.57 0.88 -20.68
CA LEU A 53 10.97 1.09 -20.29
C LEU A 53 11.86 -0.11 -20.65
N VAL A 54 11.25 -1.28 -20.87
CA VAL A 54 11.91 -2.53 -21.26
C VAL A 54 11.10 -3.24 -22.35
N GLY A 55 11.74 -4.11 -23.15
CA GLY A 55 11.10 -4.80 -24.27
C GLY A 55 10.15 -5.92 -23.87
N GLY A 56 10.31 -6.47 -22.66
CA GLY A 56 9.42 -7.49 -22.10
C GLY A 56 9.95 -8.09 -20.81
N ILE A 57 9.39 -9.22 -20.40
CA ILE A 57 9.75 -9.92 -19.14
C ILE A 57 11.24 -10.22 -19.06
N ALA A 58 11.84 -10.73 -20.14
CA ALA A 58 13.25 -11.14 -20.17
C ALA A 58 14.24 -9.98 -19.95
N ASP A 59 13.80 -8.73 -20.14
CA ASP A 59 14.62 -7.53 -19.99
C ASP A 59 14.45 -6.88 -18.60
N THR A 60 13.55 -7.41 -17.76
CA THR A 60 13.32 -6.87 -16.41
C THR A 60 14.46 -7.24 -15.47
N ILE A 61 14.72 -6.39 -14.47
CA ILE A 61 15.72 -6.71 -13.44
C ILE A 61 15.33 -7.96 -12.64
N ILE A 62 14.02 -8.21 -12.46
CA ILE A 62 13.51 -9.37 -11.74
C ILE A 62 13.84 -10.69 -12.48
N ALA A 63 13.88 -10.66 -13.82
CA ALA A 63 14.22 -11.84 -14.62
C ALA A 63 15.73 -12.03 -14.83
N THR A 64 16.52 -10.97 -14.71
CA THR A 64 17.93 -10.95 -15.13
C THR A 64 18.93 -10.94 -13.98
N LEU A 65 18.55 -10.39 -12.82
CA LEU A 65 19.43 -10.28 -11.67
C LEU A 65 19.23 -11.46 -10.70
N PRO A 66 20.32 -11.96 -10.08
CA PRO A 66 20.20 -12.89 -8.96
C PRO A 66 19.57 -12.20 -7.74
N THR A 67 19.06 -13.01 -6.81
CA THR A 67 18.36 -12.52 -5.60
C THR A 67 19.20 -11.55 -4.77
N GLU A 68 20.52 -11.78 -4.64
CA GLU A 68 21.43 -10.90 -3.89
C GLU A 68 21.47 -9.49 -4.47
N ASP A 69 21.60 -9.37 -5.79
CA ASP A 69 21.61 -8.08 -6.49
C ASP A 69 20.24 -7.38 -6.40
N LEU A 70 19.14 -8.15 -6.46
CA LEU A 70 17.79 -7.60 -6.24
C LEU A 70 17.64 -7.00 -4.85
N LEU A 71 18.19 -7.64 -3.82
CA LEU A 71 18.19 -7.13 -2.44
C LEU A 71 18.97 -5.83 -2.33
N GLU A 72 20.13 -5.73 -2.99
CA GLU A 72 20.91 -4.49 -3.03
C GLU A 72 20.14 -3.34 -3.69
N VAL A 73 19.50 -3.60 -4.84
CA VAL A 73 18.67 -2.62 -5.53
C VAL A 73 17.51 -2.17 -4.64
N PHE A 74 16.81 -3.11 -4.01
CA PHE A 74 15.70 -2.81 -3.10
C PHE A 74 16.13 -1.93 -1.92
N ILE A 75 17.21 -2.29 -1.22
CA ILE A 75 17.72 -1.52 -0.07
C ILE A 75 18.17 -0.13 -0.53
N ARG A 76 18.83 -0.03 -1.69
CA ARG A 76 19.24 1.26 -2.26
C ARG A 76 18.03 2.14 -2.57
N GLU A 77 16.98 1.60 -3.17
CA GLU A 77 15.74 2.35 -3.46
C GLU A 77 15.00 2.79 -2.22
N LEU A 78 15.07 2.02 -1.13
CA LEU A 78 14.51 2.42 0.16
C LEU A 78 15.30 3.55 0.82
N ARG A 79 16.63 3.61 0.60
CA ARG A 79 17.51 4.67 1.12
C ARG A 79 17.39 5.97 0.33
N SER A 80 17.42 5.87 -0.99
CA SER A 80 17.46 7.03 -1.88
C SER A 80 16.10 7.71 -2.04
N ASP A 81 16.11 9.01 -2.29
CA ASP A 81 14.98 9.62 -3.00
C ASP A 81 15.12 9.24 -4.48
N PRO A 82 14.13 8.54 -5.06
CA PRO A 82 14.22 8.16 -6.46
C PRO A 82 14.17 9.41 -7.35
N PRO A 83 14.86 9.41 -8.50
CA PRO A 83 14.78 10.49 -9.48
C PRO A 83 13.33 10.76 -9.90
N GLU A 84 13.07 11.99 -10.34
CA GLU A 84 11.76 12.36 -10.88
C GLU A 84 11.30 11.36 -11.97
N GLY A 85 10.05 10.90 -11.89
CA GLY A 85 9.49 9.88 -12.79
C GLY A 85 9.69 8.42 -12.38
N HIS A 86 10.43 8.13 -11.30
CA HIS A 86 10.55 6.78 -10.76
C HIS A 86 9.55 6.54 -9.61
N ALA A 87 9.01 5.32 -9.52
CA ALA A 87 8.11 4.96 -8.44
C ALA A 87 8.85 5.01 -7.10
N ARG A 88 8.29 5.73 -6.13
CA ARG A 88 8.74 5.71 -4.73
C ARG A 88 8.36 4.36 -4.11
N VAL A 89 9.24 3.36 -4.26
CA VAL A 89 9.02 2.02 -3.69
C VAL A 89 8.76 2.13 -2.20
N GLY A 90 7.63 1.58 -1.77
CA GLY A 90 7.17 1.84 -0.42
C GLY A 90 6.78 3.32 -0.32
N ARG A 91 7.64 4.21 0.16
CA ARG A 91 7.37 5.56 0.72
C ARG A 91 5.96 6.21 0.66
N LEU A 92 5.27 6.33 -0.48
CA LEU A 92 3.95 6.99 -0.52
C LEU A 92 2.82 6.02 -0.14
N GLU A 93 1.97 6.40 0.81
CA GLU A 93 0.69 5.75 1.05
C GLU A 93 -0.43 6.52 0.34
N SER A 94 -1.45 5.81 -0.17
CA SER A 94 -2.65 6.46 -0.72
C SER A 94 -3.34 7.34 0.33
N LEU A 95 -3.22 6.96 1.60
CA LEU A 95 -3.80 7.71 2.71
C LEU A 95 -3.17 9.11 2.86
N ASP A 96 -1.85 9.24 2.70
CA ASP A 96 -1.18 10.54 2.74
C ASP A 96 -1.73 11.49 1.69
N GLN A 97 -1.94 10.98 0.46
CA GLN A 97 -2.49 11.75 -0.65
C GLN A 97 -3.95 12.14 -0.41
N ILE A 98 -4.76 11.20 0.08
CA ILE A 98 -6.16 11.46 0.42
C ILE A 98 -6.24 12.55 1.50
N CYS A 99 -5.48 12.42 2.59
CA CYS A 99 -5.44 13.41 3.67
C CYS A 99 -5.01 14.79 3.15
N ALA A 100 -3.96 14.86 2.32
CA ALA A 100 -3.49 16.12 1.75
C ALA A 100 -4.51 16.78 0.81
N GLU A 101 -5.21 16.01 -0.02
CA GLU A 101 -6.21 16.55 -0.95
C GLU A 101 -7.53 16.94 -0.29
N LEU A 102 -7.84 16.36 0.88
CA LEU A 102 -9.04 16.65 1.64
C LEU A 102 -8.83 17.63 2.80
N ASP A 103 -7.59 18.08 3.03
CA ASP A 103 -7.19 18.92 4.16
C ASP A 103 -7.59 18.32 5.52
N VAL A 104 -7.36 17.00 5.67
CA VAL A 104 -7.70 16.23 6.89
C VAL A 104 -6.43 15.68 7.52
N GLY A 105 -6.27 15.88 8.83
CA GLY A 105 -5.18 15.29 9.58
C GLY A 105 -5.34 13.78 9.71
N ILE A 106 -4.25 13.01 9.56
CA ILE A 106 -4.28 11.55 9.78
C ILE A 106 -4.82 11.22 11.19
N GLY A 107 -4.49 12.01 12.20
CA GLY A 107 -4.97 11.82 13.57
C GLY A 107 -6.47 12.05 13.77
N ASP A 108 -7.15 12.70 12.82
CA ASP A 108 -8.60 12.90 12.83
C ASP A 108 -9.35 11.67 12.27
N LEU A 109 -8.61 10.70 11.74
CA LEU A 109 -9.15 9.46 11.25
C LEU A 109 -9.37 8.46 12.38
N HIS A 110 -10.34 7.59 12.18
CA HIS A 110 -10.73 6.60 13.18
C HIS A 110 -10.60 5.19 12.63
N TYR A 111 -10.07 4.26 13.44
CA TYR A 111 -10.05 2.83 13.17
C TYR A 111 -10.68 2.08 14.35
N GLU A 112 -11.56 1.14 14.08
CA GLU A 112 -12.21 0.31 15.11
C GLU A 112 -11.68 -1.14 15.03
N PRO A 113 -10.75 -1.56 15.91
CA PRO A 113 -10.12 -2.89 15.83
C PRO A 113 -11.11 -4.06 15.86
N PHE A 114 -12.21 -3.91 16.61
CA PHE A 114 -13.24 -4.96 16.70
C PHE A 114 -14.03 -5.14 15.39
N ARG A 115 -14.30 -4.04 14.67
CA ARG A 115 -14.94 -4.10 13.35
C ARG A 115 -13.96 -4.50 12.25
N GLY A 116 -12.66 -4.23 12.44
CA GLY A 116 -11.63 -4.49 11.45
C GLY A 116 -11.51 -3.40 10.38
N TYR A 117 -12.33 -2.34 10.48
CA TYR A 117 -12.25 -1.16 9.65
C TYR A 117 -12.66 0.10 10.44
N GLY A 118 -12.27 1.24 9.91
CA GLY A 118 -12.58 2.58 10.39
C GLY A 118 -13.51 3.32 9.44
N VAL A 119 -14.29 4.24 9.98
CA VAL A 119 -15.17 5.12 9.20
C VAL A 119 -15.00 6.56 9.66
N THR A 120 -14.78 7.46 8.71
CA THR A 120 -14.71 8.90 8.96
C THR A 120 -15.56 9.61 7.92
N ASP A 121 -16.61 10.30 8.38
CA ASP A 121 -17.44 11.15 7.52
C ASP A 121 -16.75 12.51 7.32
N LEU A 122 -16.55 12.86 6.06
CA LEU A 122 -15.93 14.10 5.61
C LEU A 122 -16.94 14.88 4.74
N ASP A 123 -16.68 16.17 4.50
CA ASP A 123 -17.62 17.07 3.83
C ASP A 123 -18.15 16.56 2.48
N HIS A 124 -17.34 15.83 1.72
CA HIS A 124 -17.69 15.37 0.36
C HIS A 124 -17.54 13.86 0.15
N CYS A 125 -17.13 13.12 1.17
CA CYS A 125 -17.00 11.66 1.10
C CYS A 125 -17.08 11.00 2.49
N THR A 126 -17.34 9.70 2.51
CA THR A 126 -17.11 8.87 3.70
C THR A 126 -15.87 8.04 3.42
N LEU A 127 -14.84 8.20 4.24
CA LEU A 127 -13.58 7.46 4.14
C LEU A 127 -13.64 6.20 5.02
N TYR A 128 -13.38 5.06 4.39
CA TYR A 128 -13.26 3.76 5.02
C TYR A 128 -11.80 3.33 5.04
N LEU A 129 -11.31 3.01 6.24
CA LEU A 129 -9.92 2.62 6.49
C LEU A 129 -9.89 1.15 6.87
N ALA A 130 -9.18 0.32 6.10
CA ALA A 130 -9.06 -1.09 6.44
C ALA A 130 -7.59 -1.55 6.41
N ARG A 131 -7.27 -2.54 7.23
CA ARG A 131 -5.95 -3.17 7.19
C ARG A 131 -5.95 -4.30 6.17
N PHE A 132 -4.86 -4.40 5.42
CA PHE A 132 -4.72 -5.40 4.37
C PHE A 132 -4.72 -6.83 4.92
N ASP A 133 -4.14 -7.07 6.09
CA ASP A 133 -4.14 -8.37 6.78
C ASP A 133 -5.55 -8.83 7.18
N THR A 134 -6.38 -7.90 7.66
CA THR A 134 -7.78 -8.12 8.03
C THR A 134 -8.62 -8.46 6.80
N LEU A 135 -8.32 -7.81 5.67
CA LEU A 135 -8.98 -8.06 4.40
C LEU A 135 -8.47 -9.30 3.65
N ALA A 136 -7.19 -9.62 3.70
CA ALA A 136 -6.64 -10.75 2.94
C ALA A 136 -7.22 -12.11 3.39
N GLY A 137 -7.72 -12.20 4.63
CA GLY A 137 -8.39 -13.38 5.18
C GLY A 137 -9.81 -13.64 4.66
N SER A 138 -10.52 -14.56 5.32
CA SER A 138 -11.90 -14.94 4.98
C SER A 138 -12.94 -13.85 5.25
N GLY A 139 -12.53 -12.69 5.80
CA GLY A 139 -13.41 -11.59 6.18
C GLY A 139 -13.66 -10.55 5.08
N VAL A 140 -12.96 -10.60 3.93
CA VAL A 140 -13.02 -9.53 2.92
C VAL A 140 -14.43 -9.27 2.40
N GLU A 141 -15.15 -10.34 2.06
CA GLU A 141 -16.50 -10.21 1.48
C GLU A 141 -17.46 -9.61 2.49
N LYS A 142 -17.33 -10.01 3.76
CA LYS A 142 -18.12 -9.47 4.86
C LYS A 142 -17.85 -7.99 5.04
N VAL A 143 -16.58 -7.59 5.19
CA VAL A 143 -16.21 -6.18 5.39
C VAL A 143 -16.61 -5.34 4.19
N LEU A 144 -16.32 -5.79 2.97
CA LEU A 144 -16.71 -5.04 1.77
C LEU A 144 -18.23 -4.97 1.60
N THR A 145 -18.97 -6.04 1.91
CA THR A 145 -20.45 -6.02 1.89
C THR A 145 -21.01 -5.05 2.92
N GLU A 146 -20.43 -4.99 4.12
CA GLU A 146 -20.82 -4.02 5.16
C GLU A 146 -20.54 -2.57 4.70
N ILE A 147 -19.40 -2.32 4.05
CA ILE A 147 -19.02 -0.99 3.55
C ILE A 147 -19.87 -0.56 2.34
N THR A 148 -20.08 -1.45 1.37
CA THR A 148 -20.79 -1.12 0.13
C THR A 148 -22.30 -1.22 0.28
N GLY A 149 -22.79 -2.00 1.23
CA GLY A 149 -24.21 -2.36 1.35
C GLY A 149 -24.68 -3.31 0.24
N THR A 150 -23.76 -3.95 -0.47
CA THR A 150 -24.05 -4.87 -1.58
C THR A 150 -23.27 -6.15 -1.40
N THR A 151 -23.86 -7.30 -1.72
CA THR A 151 -23.13 -8.57 -1.67
C THR A 151 -21.93 -8.53 -2.61
N ILE A 152 -20.74 -8.65 -2.05
CA ILE A 152 -19.50 -8.72 -2.81
C ILE A 152 -19.07 -10.17 -2.94
N THR A 153 -18.89 -10.62 -4.18
CA THR A 153 -18.24 -11.90 -4.50
C THR A 153 -16.78 -11.64 -4.79
N ARG A 154 -15.89 -12.32 -4.06
CA ARG A 154 -14.45 -12.22 -4.22
C ARG A 154 -14.01 -12.99 -5.46
N TYR A 155 -13.30 -12.29 -6.35
CA TYR A 155 -12.54 -12.89 -7.44
C TYR A 155 -11.06 -12.55 -7.24
N ASP A 156 -10.26 -13.55 -6.85
CA ASP A 156 -8.84 -13.36 -6.62
C ASP A 156 -8.06 -13.27 -7.93
N ALA A 157 -7.93 -12.06 -8.48
CA ALA A 157 -7.15 -11.79 -9.68
C ALA A 157 -5.67 -11.45 -9.40
N ASN A 158 -5.30 -11.17 -8.14
CA ASN A 158 -3.96 -10.74 -7.74
C ASN A 158 -3.27 -11.78 -6.84
N ILE A 159 -3.17 -13.01 -7.33
CA ILE A 159 -2.52 -14.10 -6.62
C ILE A 159 -1.02 -14.04 -6.96
N SER A 160 -0.17 -13.74 -5.98
CA SER A 160 1.29 -13.66 -6.18
C SER A 160 1.87 -14.95 -6.77
N ALA A 161 1.33 -16.11 -6.40
CA ALA A 161 1.73 -17.41 -6.93
C ALA A 161 1.43 -17.63 -8.41
N GLN A 162 0.56 -16.81 -9.02
CA GLN A 162 0.23 -16.86 -10.44
C GLN A 162 1.03 -15.86 -11.28
N LYS A 163 1.81 -14.99 -10.64
CA LYS A 163 2.65 -14.02 -11.35
C LYS A 163 3.90 -14.71 -11.88
N TRP A 164 4.38 -14.27 -13.03
CA TRP A 164 5.56 -14.87 -13.68
C TRP A 164 6.82 -14.79 -12.81
N TYR A 165 6.89 -13.85 -11.86
CA TYR A 165 7.98 -13.68 -10.90
C TYR A 165 7.73 -14.35 -9.53
N ALA A 166 6.78 -15.28 -9.43
CA ALA A 166 6.41 -15.89 -8.15
C ALA A 166 7.60 -16.52 -7.40
N GLU A 167 8.45 -17.27 -8.11
CA GLU A 167 9.63 -17.93 -7.53
C GLU A 167 10.65 -16.91 -7.00
N ALA A 168 11.09 -15.99 -7.87
CA ALA A 168 11.98 -14.89 -7.48
C ALA A 168 11.45 -14.08 -6.29
N TYR A 169 10.14 -13.85 -6.23
CA TYR A 169 9.49 -13.18 -5.10
C TYR A 169 9.62 -13.95 -3.78
N GLN A 170 9.46 -15.28 -3.80
CA GLN A 170 9.59 -16.10 -2.60
C GLN A 170 11.04 -16.18 -2.14
N ASP A 171 11.97 -16.40 -3.07
CA ASP A 171 13.40 -16.47 -2.77
C ASP A 171 13.89 -15.15 -2.18
N PHE A 172 13.48 -14.03 -2.78
CA PHE A 172 13.74 -12.69 -2.25
C PHE A 172 13.21 -12.52 -0.83
N ARG A 173 11.96 -12.90 -0.55
CA ARG A 173 11.38 -12.76 0.79
C ARG A 173 12.06 -13.62 1.83
N ALA A 174 12.49 -14.83 1.46
CA ALA A 174 13.22 -15.72 2.35
C ALA A 174 14.61 -15.16 2.68
N ALA A 175 15.29 -14.61 1.68
CA ALA A 175 16.63 -14.04 1.80
C ALA A 175 16.65 -12.61 2.38
N LEU A 176 15.52 -11.90 2.40
CA LEU A 176 15.47 -10.49 2.76
C LEU A 176 16.04 -10.23 4.16
N ARG A 177 17.17 -9.53 4.18
CA ARG A 177 17.74 -8.88 5.35
C ARG A 177 18.01 -7.42 5.03
N MET A 178 17.73 -6.55 6.00
CA MET A 178 17.80 -5.11 5.82
C MET A 178 18.67 -4.46 6.89
N PRO A 179 19.45 -3.43 6.53
CA PRO A 179 20.11 -2.59 7.52
C PRO A 179 19.10 -1.96 8.48
N ARG A 180 19.43 -1.96 9.77
CA ARG A 180 18.55 -1.47 10.85
C ARG A 180 18.05 -0.05 10.61
N ASP A 181 18.92 0.83 10.09
CA ASP A 181 18.59 2.23 9.75
C ASP A 181 17.46 2.32 8.72
N VAL A 182 17.50 1.46 7.69
CA VAL A 182 16.50 1.43 6.62
C VAL A 182 15.14 0.99 7.15
N LEU A 183 15.12 -0.08 7.95
CA LEU A 183 13.89 -0.59 8.54
C LEU A 183 13.25 0.44 9.47
N LEU A 184 14.04 1.05 10.36
CA LEU A 184 13.53 2.10 11.25
C LEU A 184 13.01 3.30 10.46
N GLY A 185 13.67 3.69 9.37
CA GLY A 185 13.20 4.76 8.48
C GLY A 185 11.84 4.45 7.84
N ILE A 186 11.64 3.22 7.38
CA ILE A 186 10.36 2.76 6.80
C ILE A 186 9.22 2.90 7.82
N TYR A 187 9.44 2.46 9.06
CA TYR A 187 8.43 2.52 10.11
C TYR A 187 8.18 3.94 10.59
N ALA A 188 9.24 4.72 10.84
CA ALA A 188 9.13 6.12 11.26
C ALA A 188 8.32 6.96 10.27
N ALA A 189 8.53 6.78 8.96
CA ALA A 189 7.80 7.48 7.91
C ALA A 189 6.29 7.18 7.92
N ARG A 190 5.85 6.04 8.48
CA ARG A 190 4.45 5.60 8.51
C ARG A 190 3.85 5.63 9.91
N ARG A 191 4.59 6.11 10.90
CA ARG A 191 4.14 6.15 12.30
C ARG A 191 2.75 6.79 12.45
N PRO A 192 2.43 7.94 11.84
CA PRO A 192 1.09 8.54 11.99
C PRO A 192 -0.03 7.59 11.55
N ILE A 193 0.17 6.85 10.46
CA ILE A 193 -0.81 5.89 9.95
C ILE A 193 -0.87 4.66 10.85
N ILE A 194 0.28 4.17 11.31
CA ILE A 194 0.35 3.02 12.23
C ILE A 194 -0.36 3.36 13.55
N ASP A 195 -0.14 4.55 14.11
CA ASP A 195 -0.76 4.97 15.37
C ASP A 195 -2.30 5.00 15.28
N VAL A 196 -2.86 5.27 14.08
CA VAL A 196 -4.30 5.19 13.82
C VAL A 196 -4.76 3.76 13.57
N MET A 197 -4.08 3.03 12.68
CA MET A 197 -4.52 1.71 12.19
C MET A 197 -4.22 0.57 13.19
N TYR A 198 -3.23 0.75 14.05
CA TYR A 198 -2.81 -0.19 15.09
C TYR A 198 -2.54 0.56 16.40
N PRO A 199 -3.59 1.04 17.09
CA PRO A 199 -3.43 1.91 18.27
C PRO A 199 -2.54 1.28 19.35
N GLY A 200 -1.40 1.91 19.63
CA GLY A 200 -0.44 1.47 20.63
C GLY A 200 0.49 0.32 20.21
N GLU A 201 0.47 -0.12 18.95
CA GLU A 201 1.27 -1.27 18.50
C GLU A 201 2.54 -0.87 17.73
N TYR A 202 2.80 0.43 17.50
CA TYR A 202 3.94 0.90 16.71
C TYR A 202 5.28 0.26 17.14
N ASP A 203 5.59 0.30 18.43
CA ASP A 203 6.86 -0.23 18.96
C ASP A 203 6.92 -1.76 18.81
N ALA A 204 5.81 -2.46 19.06
CA ALA A 204 5.72 -3.91 18.93
C ALA A 204 5.88 -4.36 17.47
N MET A 205 5.22 -3.68 16.53
CA MET A 205 5.36 -3.95 15.10
C MET A 205 6.79 -3.69 14.61
N THR A 206 7.40 -2.59 15.07
CA THR A 206 8.78 -2.24 14.71
C THR A 206 9.77 -3.27 15.26
N ALA A 207 9.59 -3.70 16.51
CA ALA A 207 10.42 -4.73 17.13
C ALA A 207 10.29 -6.09 16.41
N ALA A 208 9.07 -6.51 16.07
CA ALA A 208 8.83 -7.74 15.32
C ALA A 208 9.48 -7.71 13.93
N ALA A 209 9.47 -6.56 13.25
CA ALA A 209 10.16 -6.42 11.97
C ALA A 209 11.68 -6.42 12.11
N LEU A 210 12.24 -5.79 13.15
CA LEU A 210 13.66 -5.86 13.44
C LEU A 210 14.12 -7.31 13.68
N ASP A 211 13.37 -8.08 14.47
CA ASP A 211 13.68 -9.50 14.72
C ASP A 211 13.62 -10.34 13.44
N ARG A 212 12.67 -10.04 12.56
CA ARG A 212 12.46 -10.80 11.33
C ARG A 212 13.47 -10.48 10.22
N TYR A 213 13.83 -9.20 10.06
CA TYR A 213 14.54 -8.72 8.88
C TYR A 213 15.94 -8.17 9.16
N CYS A 214 16.40 -8.04 10.41
CA CYS A 214 17.75 -7.58 10.74
C CYS A 214 18.65 -8.69 11.28
#